data_AF-A0A1B9IHA4-F1
#
_entry.id   AF-A0A1B9IHA4-F1
#
_cell.length_a   1.000
_cell.length_b   1.000
_cell.length_c   1.000
_cell.angle_alpha   90.00
_cell.angle_beta   90.00
_cell.angle_gamma   90.00
#
_symmetry.space_group_name_H-M   'P 1'
#
loop_
_entity.id
_entity.type
_entity.pdbx_description
1 polymer ?
#
loop_
_entity_poly.entity_id
_entity_poly.type
_entity_poly.pdbx_seq_one_letter_code
_entity_poly.pdbx_strand_id
1 'polypeptide(L)'
;MTDSSKFRKTIDLLPGDLYVEILKSFRKFGVFGCQIAIIREIDGEVEPLGVSYPIGTLDGKTDVVGEDIFPLGGSTLFIALVALHKALELKGYSLTTPLKEVVSEMTLLDNGIDETKNCVDILNHKKCTSGEIDENAKKIIEQLSKKDYVTFVQEEVLTACNMKCSKIEQGKVWSNGRDLLKFHCNPQFSKLYGHILIEDHQSSSQSRLVKSTYAGVEVYEIESEDDQYGNLTVILGGHRTQLIVLYKKSDGKQGREKEDFVAWLKPRLIEHLSKLVVQQ
;
A
#
# COMPACT_ATOMS: atom_id res chain seq x y z
N MET A 1 33.52 -5.70 18.53
CA MET A 1 33.77 -6.23 17.17
C MET A 1 32.53 -6.99 16.74
N THR A 2 31.62 -6.32 16.04
CA THR A 2 30.42 -6.93 15.47
C THR A 2 30.82 -7.56 14.14
N ASP A 3 30.58 -8.86 14.04
CA ASP A 3 30.87 -9.70 12.88
C ASP A 3 30.10 -9.19 11.66
N SER A 4 30.81 -8.52 10.75
CA SER A 4 30.28 -7.89 9.54
C SER A 4 29.97 -8.88 8.40
N SER A 5 30.09 -10.19 8.66
CA SER A 5 29.78 -11.26 7.71
C SER A 5 28.29 -11.54 7.48
N LYS A 6 27.39 -10.84 8.19
CA LYS A 6 25.92 -10.97 8.02
C LYS A 6 25.28 -10.02 7.01
N PHE A 7 26.04 -9.19 6.29
CA PHE A 7 25.51 -8.53 5.09
C PHE A 7 25.39 -9.56 3.96
N ARG A 8 24.34 -10.37 4.04
CA ARG A 8 23.88 -11.29 3.00
C ARG A 8 23.87 -10.53 1.67
N LYS A 9 24.37 -11.16 0.61
CA LYS A 9 24.18 -10.73 -0.78
C LYS A 9 22.73 -10.25 -0.92
N THR A 10 22.51 -9.01 -1.33
CA THR A 10 21.19 -8.55 -1.77
C THR A 10 20.76 -9.53 -2.85
N ILE A 11 19.80 -10.39 -2.55
CA ILE A 11 19.21 -11.26 -3.57
C ILE A 11 18.53 -10.30 -4.52
N ASP A 12 18.99 -10.24 -5.77
CA ASP A 12 18.25 -9.54 -6.81
C ASP A 12 16.94 -10.28 -7.03
N LEU A 13 15.89 -9.79 -6.38
CA LEU A 13 14.52 -10.30 -6.51
C LEU A 13 13.91 -9.95 -7.86
N LEU A 14 14.48 -8.96 -8.57
CA LEU A 14 14.10 -8.61 -9.94
C LEU A 14 15.23 -8.99 -10.91
N PRO A 15 15.03 -9.95 -11.82
CA PRO A 15 16.07 -10.36 -12.76
C PRO A 15 16.37 -9.25 -13.77
N GLY A 16 17.63 -9.16 -14.21
CA GLY A 16 18.09 -8.10 -15.11
C GLY A 16 17.30 -8.01 -16.41
N ASP A 17 16.89 -9.14 -16.99
CA ASP A 17 16.10 -9.16 -18.22
C ASP A 17 14.71 -8.51 -18.00
N LEU A 18 14.05 -8.84 -16.89
CA LEU A 18 12.76 -8.23 -16.54
C LEU A 18 12.91 -6.73 -16.22
N TYR A 19 13.99 -6.32 -15.55
CA TYR A 19 14.31 -4.92 -15.36
C TYR A 19 14.43 -4.16 -16.69
N VAL A 20 15.17 -4.72 -17.65
CA VAL A 20 15.35 -4.13 -18.98
C VAL A 20 14.04 -4.09 -19.77
N GLU A 21 13.20 -5.12 -19.66
CA GLU A 21 11.87 -5.14 -20.26
C GLU A 21 10.96 -4.04 -19.70
N ILE A 22 10.94 -3.88 -18.37
CA ILE A 22 10.18 -2.81 -17.69
C ILE A 22 10.64 -1.45 -18.23
N LEU A 23 11.94 -1.18 -18.26
CA LEU A 23 12.47 0.10 -18.74
C LEU A 23 12.11 0.36 -20.22
N LYS A 24 12.20 -0.64 -21.09
CA LYS A 24 11.80 -0.53 -22.51
C LYS A 24 10.31 -0.25 -22.67
N SER A 25 9.49 -0.72 -21.73
CA SER A 25 8.04 -0.59 -21.76
C SER A 25 7.53 0.83 -21.43
N PHE A 26 8.31 1.62 -20.68
CA PHE A 26 7.90 2.95 -20.20
C PHE A 26 7.43 3.88 -21.31
N ARG A 27 8.16 3.94 -22.43
CA ARG A 27 7.76 4.75 -23.58
C ARG A 27 6.46 4.26 -24.21
N LYS A 28 6.23 2.95 -24.23
CA LYS A 28 5.02 2.32 -24.79
C LYS A 28 3.79 2.74 -23.99
N PHE A 29 3.91 2.65 -22.67
CA PHE A 29 2.81 2.89 -21.74
C PHE A 29 2.68 4.35 -21.27
N GLY A 30 3.64 5.20 -21.60
CA GLY A 30 3.65 6.59 -21.16
C GLY A 30 3.89 6.72 -19.65
N VAL A 31 4.93 6.05 -19.17
CA VAL A 31 5.45 6.11 -17.79
C VAL A 31 6.84 6.75 -17.86
N PHE A 32 7.17 7.64 -16.93
CA PHE A 32 8.53 8.20 -16.83
C PHE A 32 9.43 7.29 -15.99
N GLY A 33 8.91 6.76 -14.88
CA GLY A 33 9.66 5.96 -13.94
C GLY A 33 8.79 5.38 -12.84
N CYS A 34 9.35 4.43 -12.08
CA CYS A 34 8.69 3.79 -10.96
C CYS A 34 9.66 3.43 -9.84
N GLN A 35 9.09 3.13 -8.67
CA GLN A 35 9.73 2.37 -7.62
C GLN A 35 8.98 1.06 -7.43
N ILE A 36 9.72 -0.04 -7.42
CA ILE A 36 9.19 -1.38 -7.14
C ILE A 36 9.74 -1.85 -5.80
N ALA A 37 8.89 -2.02 -4.80
CA ALA A 37 9.24 -2.64 -3.52
C ALA A 37 8.71 -4.07 -3.47
N ILE A 38 9.57 -5.03 -3.17
CA ILE A 38 9.20 -6.45 -2.99
C ILE A 38 9.52 -6.83 -1.57
N ILE A 39 8.57 -7.41 -0.84
CA ILE A 39 8.69 -7.90 0.52
C ILE A 39 8.47 -9.40 0.50
N ARG A 40 9.29 -10.15 1.24
CA ARG A 40 9.12 -11.59 1.44
C ARG A 40 9.30 -11.93 2.91
N GLU A 41 8.39 -12.69 3.47
CA GLU A 41 8.47 -13.28 4.81
C GLU A 41 8.93 -14.75 4.65
N ILE A 42 9.86 -15.19 5.49
CA ILE A 42 10.46 -16.54 5.47
C ILE A 42 10.33 -17.12 6.88
N ASP A 43 9.81 -18.34 7.01
CA ASP A 43 9.71 -19.06 8.30
C ASP A 43 8.95 -18.34 9.44
N GLY A 44 8.07 -17.38 9.13
CA GLY A 44 7.23 -16.68 10.10
C GLY A 44 7.92 -15.50 10.74
N GLU A 45 9.19 -15.29 10.40
CA GLU A 45 9.89 -14.04 10.57
C GLU A 45 9.76 -13.25 9.26
N VAL A 46 9.29 -12.02 9.37
CA VAL A 46 9.44 -11.07 8.28
C VAL A 46 10.91 -10.65 8.26
N GLU A 47 11.80 -11.56 7.87
CA GLU A 47 13.16 -11.18 7.50
C GLU A 47 13.02 -10.35 6.22
N PRO A 48 13.32 -9.04 6.23
CA PRO A 48 13.10 -8.20 5.07
C PRO A 48 14.16 -8.53 4.03
N LEU A 49 13.92 -9.54 3.20
CA LEU A 49 14.36 -9.51 1.81
C LEU A 49 13.48 -8.50 1.08
N GLY A 50 13.60 -7.26 1.54
CA GLY A 50 12.89 -6.09 1.08
C GLY A 50 13.79 -5.33 0.13
N VAL A 51 13.53 -5.35 -1.17
CA VAL A 51 14.33 -4.56 -2.13
C VAL A 51 13.44 -3.54 -2.81
N SER A 52 13.92 -2.29 -2.85
CA SER A 52 13.29 -1.19 -3.57
C SER A 52 14.11 -0.87 -4.80
N TYR A 53 13.53 -1.04 -5.98
CA TYR A 53 14.14 -0.76 -7.27
C TYR A 53 13.60 0.55 -7.83
N PRO A 54 14.38 1.66 -7.79
CA PRO A 54 14.06 2.83 -8.57
C PRO A 54 14.43 2.58 -10.05
N ILE A 55 13.49 2.87 -10.97
CA ILE A 55 13.63 2.58 -12.40
C ILE A 55 13.14 3.80 -13.19
N GLY A 56 13.93 4.24 -14.17
CA GLY A 56 13.59 5.36 -15.06
C GLY A 56 13.75 6.72 -14.40
N THR A 57 12.87 7.66 -14.76
CA THR A 57 12.99 9.09 -14.45
C THR A 57 11.70 9.67 -13.86
N LEU A 58 11.75 10.84 -13.22
CA LEU A 58 10.57 11.55 -12.74
C LEU A 58 9.91 12.40 -13.84
N ASP A 59 10.67 12.89 -14.80
CA ASP A 59 10.24 13.90 -15.78
C ASP A 59 10.86 13.69 -17.17
N GLY A 60 11.40 12.49 -17.42
CA GLY A 60 12.19 12.18 -18.61
C GLY A 60 13.66 12.61 -18.53
N LYS A 61 14.10 13.23 -17.43
CA LYS A 61 15.46 13.76 -17.26
C LYS A 61 16.12 13.38 -15.95
N THR A 62 15.38 13.51 -14.85
CA THR A 62 15.85 13.27 -13.49
C THR A 62 15.62 11.82 -13.14
N ASP A 63 16.68 11.05 -12.90
CA ASP A 63 16.56 9.65 -12.51
C ASP A 63 15.76 9.50 -11.22
N VAL A 64 14.91 8.47 -11.15
CA VAL A 64 14.26 8.09 -9.90
C VAL A 64 15.33 7.58 -8.94
N VAL A 65 15.29 8.03 -7.69
CA VAL A 65 16.12 7.54 -6.59
C VAL A 65 15.25 6.92 -5.51
N GLY A 66 15.85 6.19 -4.56
CA GLY A 66 15.10 5.44 -3.53
C GLY A 66 14.38 6.33 -2.50
N GLU A 67 14.73 7.60 -2.44
CA GLU A 67 14.15 8.62 -1.56
C GLU A 67 12.94 9.31 -2.17
N ASP A 68 12.78 9.26 -3.50
CA ASP A 68 11.67 9.93 -4.19
C ASP A 68 10.33 9.37 -3.74
N ILE A 69 9.39 10.28 -3.45
CA ILE A 69 8.07 9.94 -2.92
C ILE A 69 6.99 10.08 -3.99
N PHE A 70 6.01 9.19 -3.90
CA PHE A 70 4.86 9.09 -4.78
C PHE A 70 3.60 9.08 -3.90
N PRO A 71 2.45 9.58 -4.40
CA PRO A 71 1.20 9.47 -3.66
C PRO A 71 0.79 7.99 -3.59
N LEU A 72 0.37 7.54 -2.41
CA LEU A 72 0.03 6.14 -2.17
C LEU A 72 -1.29 5.70 -2.76
N GLY A 73 -2.18 6.62 -3.13
CA GLY A 73 -3.48 6.28 -3.69
C GLY A 73 -4.22 5.27 -2.80
N GLY A 74 -4.75 4.19 -3.38
CA GLY A 74 -5.45 3.13 -2.66
C GLY A 74 -4.65 2.49 -1.53
N SER A 75 -3.32 2.48 -1.60
CA SER A 75 -2.46 1.93 -0.53
C SER A 75 -2.51 2.77 0.76
N THR A 76 -3.03 4.00 0.71
CA THR A 76 -3.35 4.79 1.91
C THR A 76 -4.29 4.02 2.86
N LEU A 77 -5.10 3.09 2.35
CA LEU A 77 -5.99 2.27 3.18
C LEU A 77 -5.24 1.53 4.29
N PHE A 78 -4.04 1.00 4.03
CA PHE A 78 -3.26 0.28 5.04
C PHE A 78 -2.80 1.22 6.16
N ILE A 79 -2.38 2.45 5.81
CA ILE A 79 -1.98 3.48 6.78
C ILE A 79 -3.18 3.90 7.62
N ALA A 80 -4.34 4.12 6.98
CA ALA A 80 -5.58 4.47 7.66
C ALA A 80 -6.05 3.38 8.62
N LEU A 81 -5.93 2.10 8.23
CA LEU A 81 -6.26 0.95 9.08
C LEU A 81 -5.40 0.90 10.33
N VAL A 82 -4.09 1.07 10.19
CA VAL A 82 -3.16 1.12 11.33
C VAL A 82 -3.47 2.31 12.23
N ALA A 83 -3.72 3.49 11.64
CA ALA A 83 -4.06 4.69 12.40
C ALA A 83 -5.35 4.49 13.21
N LEU A 84 -6.39 3.92 12.61
CA LEU A 84 -7.65 3.63 13.28
C LEU A 84 -7.45 2.60 14.42
N HIS A 85 -6.72 1.52 14.14
CA HIS A 85 -6.40 0.52 15.15
C HIS A 85 -5.70 1.13 16.36
N LYS A 86 -4.65 1.95 16.15
CA LYS A 86 -3.95 2.63 17.23
C LYS A 86 -4.84 3.58 18.02
N ALA A 87 -5.69 4.34 17.33
CA ALA A 87 -6.61 5.27 17.99
C ALA A 87 -7.62 4.53 18.89
N LEU A 88 -8.11 3.37 18.45
CA LEU A 88 -8.99 2.50 19.24
C LEU A 88 -8.26 1.91 20.46
N GLU A 89 -7.03 1.44 20.30
CA GLU A 89 -6.23 0.88 21.39
C GLU A 89 -5.98 1.90 22.51
N LEU A 90 -5.84 3.19 22.21
CA LEU A 90 -5.72 4.25 23.22
C LEU A 90 -6.91 4.31 24.19
N LYS A 91 -8.07 3.77 23.80
CA LYS A 91 -9.28 3.66 24.63
C LYS A 91 -9.63 2.24 25.03
N GLY A 92 -8.79 1.26 24.70
CA GLY A 92 -9.04 -0.16 24.99
C GLY A 92 -10.05 -0.81 24.03
N TYR A 93 -10.34 -0.19 22.89
CA TYR A 93 -11.21 -0.75 21.85
C TYR A 93 -10.41 -1.56 20.82
N SER A 94 -11.13 -2.36 20.03
CA SER A 94 -10.60 -3.18 18.93
C SER A 94 -11.22 -2.77 17.59
N LEU A 95 -10.63 -3.18 16.47
CA LEU A 95 -11.21 -2.93 15.13
C LEU A 95 -12.61 -3.56 14.94
N THR A 96 -12.89 -4.63 15.67
CA THR A 96 -14.18 -5.33 15.66
C THR A 96 -15.18 -4.79 16.68
N THR A 97 -14.79 -3.80 17.49
CA THR A 97 -15.71 -3.17 18.43
C THR A 97 -16.86 -2.51 17.66
N PRO A 98 -18.13 -2.76 18.05
CA PRO A 98 -19.28 -2.13 17.43
C PRO A 98 -19.18 -0.61 17.46
N LEU A 99 -19.52 0.02 16.34
CA LEU A 99 -19.36 1.46 16.20
C LEU A 99 -20.16 2.24 17.24
N LYS A 100 -21.36 1.76 17.60
CA LYS A 100 -22.18 2.38 18.64
C LYS A 100 -21.47 2.50 19.99
N GLU A 101 -20.56 1.59 20.33
CA GLU A 101 -19.83 1.65 21.61
C GLU A 101 -18.80 2.78 21.55
N VAL A 102 -18.05 2.85 20.46
CA VAL A 102 -17.06 3.91 20.20
C VAL A 102 -17.72 5.28 20.03
N VAL A 103 -18.84 5.32 19.29
CA VAL A 103 -19.55 6.55 18.93
C VAL A 103 -20.53 6.99 20.01
N SER A 104 -21.01 6.13 20.90
CA SER A 104 -21.80 6.60 22.05
C SER A 104 -21.00 7.54 22.97
N GLU A 105 -19.68 7.43 22.97
CA GLU A 105 -18.76 8.37 23.62
C GLU A 105 -18.46 9.63 22.77
N MET A 106 -18.97 9.69 21.55
CA MET A 106 -18.70 10.71 20.54
C MET A 106 -19.99 11.45 20.15
N THR A 107 -19.97 12.78 20.23
CA THR A 107 -20.94 13.63 19.54
C THR A 107 -20.59 13.70 18.05
N LEU A 108 -20.63 12.57 17.37
CA LEU A 108 -20.48 12.46 15.93
C LEU A 108 -21.75 11.80 15.40
N LEU A 109 -22.08 12.14 14.16
CA LEU A 109 -23.13 11.54 13.33
C LEU A 109 -24.41 12.37 13.22
N ASP A 110 -24.28 13.51 12.55
CA ASP A 110 -25.32 13.95 11.63
C ASP A 110 -25.36 12.97 10.45
N ASN A 111 -26.44 12.19 10.35
CA ASN A 111 -26.85 11.34 9.21
C ASN A 111 -26.18 9.95 9.06
N GLY A 112 -26.88 8.92 9.57
CA GLY A 112 -27.04 7.66 8.83
C GLY A 112 -25.89 6.65 8.84
N ILE A 113 -25.02 6.63 9.86
CA ILE A 113 -24.14 5.46 10.04
C ILE A 113 -24.93 4.35 10.72
N ASP A 114 -24.93 3.19 10.07
CA ASP A 114 -25.50 1.95 10.57
C ASP A 114 -24.75 1.50 11.84
N GLU A 115 -25.42 1.61 12.99
CA GLU A 115 -24.89 1.27 14.31
C GLU A 115 -24.51 -0.21 14.47
N THR A 116 -24.94 -1.08 13.55
CA THR A 116 -24.58 -2.50 13.53
C THR A 116 -23.17 -2.75 12.98
N LYS A 117 -22.58 -1.75 12.33
CA LYS A 117 -21.23 -1.82 11.77
C LYS A 117 -20.16 -1.65 12.84
N ASN A 118 -18.98 -2.18 12.58
CA ASN A 118 -17.79 -1.95 13.38
C ASN A 118 -16.94 -0.82 12.77
N CYS A 119 -15.86 -0.42 13.45
CA CYS A 119 -14.98 0.64 12.97
C CYS A 119 -14.24 0.28 11.67
N VAL A 120 -13.94 -0.99 11.42
CA VAL A 120 -13.27 -1.38 10.17
C VAL A 120 -14.20 -1.33 8.95
N ASP A 121 -15.51 -1.54 9.14
CA ASP A 121 -16.50 -1.40 8.09
C ASP A 121 -16.52 0.03 7.52
N ILE A 122 -16.25 1.04 8.34
CA ILE A 122 -16.15 2.44 7.88
C ILE A 122 -15.02 2.61 6.87
N LEU A 123 -13.85 2.04 7.15
CA LEU A 123 -12.72 2.10 6.22
C LEU A 123 -13.00 1.34 4.92
N ASN A 124 -13.74 0.24 5.02
CA ASN A 124 -14.08 -0.59 3.86
C ASN A 124 -15.25 -0.03 3.03
N HIS A 125 -15.95 1.00 3.51
CA HIS A 125 -17.22 1.48 2.91
C HIS A 125 -17.08 2.49 1.76
N LYS A 126 -15.94 3.18 1.62
CA LYS A 126 -15.71 4.17 0.56
C LYS A 126 -14.46 3.88 -0.23
N LYS A 127 -14.49 4.19 -1.53
CA LYS A 127 -13.35 4.12 -2.46
C LYS A 127 -12.28 5.17 -2.09
N CYS A 128 -11.06 4.73 -1.81
CA CYS A 128 -9.84 5.45 -1.47
C CYS A 128 -9.02 5.60 -2.76
N THR A 129 -9.70 5.81 -3.88
CA THR A 129 -9.05 5.95 -5.20
C THR A 129 -8.20 7.19 -5.30
N SER A 130 -8.52 8.25 -4.55
CA SER A 130 -7.76 9.51 -4.54
C SER A 130 -6.56 9.49 -3.60
N GLY A 131 -6.39 8.43 -2.80
CA GLY A 131 -5.44 8.39 -1.69
C GLY A 131 -5.83 9.25 -0.50
N GLU A 132 -7.06 9.76 -0.47
CA GLU A 132 -7.67 10.43 0.66
C GLU A 132 -8.34 9.42 1.59
N ILE A 133 -8.24 9.65 2.90
CA ILE A 133 -8.87 8.81 3.93
C ILE A 133 -10.35 9.17 4.08
N ASP A 134 -11.18 8.17 4.40
CA ASP A 134 -12.58 8.39 4.73
C ASP A 134 -12.75 9.38 5.91
N GLU A 135 -13.60 10.39 5.70
CA GLU A 135 -13.85 11.46 6.68
C GLU A 135 -14.40 10.96 8.02
N ASN A 136 -15.17 9.88 8.05
CA ASN A 136 -15.68 9.32 9.31
C ASN A 136 -14.55 8.64 10.07
N ALA A 137 -13.69 7.89 9.37
CA ALA A 137 -12.50 7.29 9.98
C ALA A 137 -11.56 8.37 10.55
N LYS A 138 -11.34 9.47 9.82
CA LYS A 138 -10.56 10.62 10.32
C LYS A 138 -11.16 11.18 11.62
N LYS A 139 -12.47 11.49 11.62
CA LYS A 139 -13.15 12.04 12.81
C LYS A 139 -13.06 11.12 14.02
N ILE A 140 -13.21 9.81 13.83
CA ILE A 140 -13.06 8.82 14.91
C ILE A 140 -11.64 8.88 15.48
N ILE A 141 -10.62 8.84 14.61
CA ILE A 141 -9.20 8.91 15.02
C ILE A 141 -8.94 10.20 15.80
N GLU A 142 -9.40 11.34 15.30
CA GLU A 142 -9.15 12.64 15.93
C GLU A 142 -9.80 12.75 17.31
N GLN A 143 -11.02 12.23 17.44
CA GLN A 143 -11.73 12.27 18.71
C GLN A 143 -11.18 11.32 19.76
N LEU A 144 -10.75 10.11 19.36
CA LEU A 144 -10.14 9.15 20.29
C LEU A 144 -8.76 9.63 20.74
N SER A 145 -7.94 10.12 19.81
CA SER A 145 -6.55 10.52 20.06
C SER A 145 -6.39 11.92 20.65
N LYS A 146 -7.40 12.79 20.47
CA LYS A 146 -7.33 14.24 20.78
C LYS A 146 -6.22 14.97 20.00
N LYS A 147 -5.80 14.43 18.85
CA LYS A 147 -4.87 15.04 17.89
C LYS A 147 -5.59 15.18 16.55
N ASP A 148 -5.19 16.14 15.72
CA ASP A 148 -5.65 16.12 14.32
C ASP A 148 -5.08 14.88 13.59
N TYR A 149 -5.76 14.43 12.54
CA TYR A 149 -5.44 13.18 11.85
C TYR A 149 -4.02 13.17 11.30
N VAL A 150 -3.57 14.31 10.76
CA VAL A 150 -2.24 14.43 10.12
C VAL A 150 -1.15 14.24 11.16
N THR A 151 -1.24 14.98 12.28
CA THR A 151 -0.30 14.85 13.41
C THR A 151 -0.32 13.43 13.97
N PHE A 152 -1.51 12.85 14.16
CA PHE A 152 -1.64 11.49 14.69
C PHE A 152 -0.93 10.45 13.81
N VAL A 153 -1.16 10.47 12.49
CA VAL A 153 -0.50 9.53 11.57
C VAL A 153 1.00 9.74 11.51
N GLN A 154 1.46 11.00 11.48
CA GLN A 154 2.88 11.31 11.44
C GLN A 154 3.62 10.76 12.66
N GLU A 155 3.06 10.94 13.85
CA GLU A 155 3.67 10.52 15.12
C GLU A 155 3.48 9.02 15.39
N GLU A 156 2.25 8.53 15.31
CA GLU A 156 1.91 7.20 15.81
C GLU A 156 2.11 6.10 14.76
N VAL A 157 2.13 6.45 13.47
CA VAL A 157 2.26 5.46 12.38
C VAL A 157 3.59 5.62 11.66
N LEU A 158 3.85 6.77 11.04
CA LEU A 158 5.03 6.98 10.21
C LEU A 158 6.32 6.96 11.04
N THR A 159 6.35 7.72 12.14
CA THR A 159 7.52 7.75 13.04
C THR A 159 7.72 6.40 13.73
N ALA A 160 6.65 5.73 14.16
CA ALA A 160 6.72 4.40 14.76
C ALA A 160 7.32 3.34 13.81
N CYS A 161 7.13 3.48 12.49
CA CYS A 161 7.76 2.62 11.47
C CYS A 161 9.09 3.15 10.93
N ASN A 162 9.61 4.25 11.49
CA ASN A 162 10.82 4.91 10.98
C ASN A 162 10.72 5.24 9.48
N MET A 163 9.54 5.65 9.03
CA MET A 163 9.25 6.08 7.65
C MET A 163 9.66 7.54 7.47
N LYS A 164 10.94 7.78 7.19
CA LYS A 164 11.56 9.12 7.28
C LYS A 164 11.25 10.04 6.09
N CYS A 165 10.91 9.48 4.93
CA CYS A 165 10.62 10.23 3.72
C CYS A 165 9.11 10.45 3.55
N SER A 166 8.30 9.64 4.24
CA SER A 166 6.85 9.66 4.13
C SER A 166 6.23 10.85 4.83
N LYS A 167 5.18 11.42 4.22
CA LYS A 167 4.45 12.57 4.74
C LYS A 167 3.00 12.56 4.30
N ILE A 168 2.17 13.36 4.96
CA ILE A 168 0.83 13.70 4.47
C ILE A 168 0.89 15.13 3.90
N GLU A 169 0.46 15.29 2.66
CA GLU A 169 0.42 16.58 1.98
C GLU A 169 -0.84 16.65 1.12
N GLN A 170 -1.59 17.76 1.23
CA GLN A 170 -2.85 17.97 0.53
C GLN A 170 -3.86 16.83 0.75
N GLY A 171 -3.91 16.28 1.98
CA GLY A 171 -4.82 15.20 2.34
C GLY A 171 -4.45 13.81 1.80
N LYS A 172 -3.34 13.70 1.04
CA LYS A 172 -2.82 12.43 0.50
C LYS A 172 -1.60 11.97 1.28
N VAL A 173 -1.44 10.65 1.44
CA VAL A 173 -0.20 10.07 1.96
C VAL A 173 0.79 9.94 0.81
N TRP A 174 1.99 10.46 1.01
CA TRP A 174 3.13 10.33 0.10
C TRP A 174 4.21 9.50 0.76
N SER A 175 4.78 8.55 0.03
CA SER A 175 5.82 7.65 0.54
C SER A 175 6.66 7.11 -0.61
N ASN A 176 7.72 6.38 -0.28
CA ASN A 176 8.58 5.68 -1.22
C ASN A 176 8.62 4.17 -0.91
N GLY A 177 9.21 3.40 -1.82
CA GLY A 177 9.36 1.96 -1.67
C GLY A 177 10.08 1.57 -0.38
N ARG A 178 11.14 2.29 0.01
CA ARG A 178 11.93 1.96 1.22
C ARG A 178 11.14 2.14 2.52
N ASP A 179 10.34 3.18 2.63
CA ASP A 179 9.50 3.40 3.80
C ASP A 179 8.33 2.42 3.85
N LEU A 180 7.74 2.09 2.69
CA LEU A 180 6.73 1.05 2.61
C LEU A 180 7.27 -0.33 3.00
N LEU A 181 8.53 -0.66 2.65
CA LEU A 181 9.18 -1.87 3.15
C LEU A 181 9.16 -1.90 4.69
N LYS A 182 9.54 -0.81 5.37
CA LYS A 182 9.53 -0.75 6.84
C LYS A 182 8.13 -0.90 7.42
N PHE A 183 7.15 -0.23 6.80
CA PHE A 183 5.76 -0.26 7.24
C PHE A 183 5.17 -1.67 7.16
N HIS A 184 5.28 -2.30 5.99
CA HIS A 184 4.71 -3.61 5.73
C HIS A 184 5.50 -4.75 6.40
N CYS A 185 6.79 -4.53 6.70
CA CYS A 185 7.59 -5.47 7.50
C CYS A 185 7.36 -5.34 9.02
N ASN A 186 6.54 -4.38 9.48
CA ASN A 186 6.21 -4.26 10.89
C ASN A 186 5.24 -5.39 11.29
N PRO A 187 5.63 -6.33 12.18
CA PRO A 187 4.80 -7.49 12.53
C PRO A 187 3.49 -7.15 13.24
N GLN A 188 3.41 -5.97 13.87
CA GLN A 188 2.18 -5.51 14.50
C GLN A 188 1.16 -5.09 13.44
N PHE A 189 1.62 -4.55 12.31
CA PHE A 189 0.76 -3.95 11.30
C PHE A 189 0.35 -4.96 10.23
N SER A 190 1.25 -5.87 9.86
CA SER A 190 0.97 -6.90 8.86
C SER A 190 -0.20 -7.81 9.27
N LYS A 191 -0.37 -8.07 10.57
CA LYS A 191 -1.49 -8.84 11.12
C LYS A 191 -2.85 -8.18 10.90
N LEU A 192 -2.88 -6.86 10.72
CA LEU A 192 -4.13 -6.12 10.56
C LEU A 192 -4.73 -6.30 9.16
N TYR A 193 -3.94 -6.73 8.18
CA TYR A 193 -4.40 -6.82 6.78
C TYR A 193 -5.55 -7.80 6.58
N GLY A 194 -5.70 -8.79 7.47
CA GLY A 194 -6.86 -9.69 7.50
C GLY A 194 -8.21 -9.02 7.81
N HIS A 195 -8.22 -7.77 8.27
CA HIS A 195 -9.44 -7.01 8.52
C HIS A 195 -9.92 -6.17 7.32
N ILE A 196 -9.13 -6.10 6.24
CA ILE A 196 -9.56 -5.41 5.01
C ILE A 196 -10.54 -6.32 4.27
N LEU A 197 -11.68 -5.77 3.84
CA LEU A 197 -12.65 -6.54 3.07
C LEU A 197 -12.04 -7.01 1.75
N ILE A 198 -12.22 -8.30 1.49
CA ILE A 198 -11.84 -8.97 0.26
C ILE A 198 -13.09 -9.07 -0.62
N GLU A 199 -13.00 -8.60 -1.86
CA GLU A 199 -14.03 -8.82 -2.87
C GLU A 199 -13.61 -9.91 -3.85
N ASP A 200 -14.47 -10.91 -4.03
CA ASP A 200 -14.40 -11.77 -5.21
C ASP A 200 -14.85 -10.95 -6.43
N HIS A 201 -14.06 -10.99 -7.51
CA HIS A 201 -14.28 -10.24 -8.75
C HIS A 201 -15.77 -10.09 -9.12
N GLN A 202 -16.36 -8.88 -8.98
CA GLN A 202 -17.40 -8.31 -9.86
C GLN A 202 -18.08 -7.00 -9.39
N SER A 203 -17.85 -6.45 -8.18
CA SER A 203 -18.50 -5.19 -7.78
C SER A 203 -17.59 -3.97 -7.87
N SER A 204 -17.91 -3.06 -8.79
CA SER A 204 -17.07 -1.92 -9.20
C SER A 204 -17.04 -0.71 -8.24
N SER A 205 -17.30 -0.86 -6.93
CA SER A 205 -17.72 0.32 -6.13
C SER A 205 -17.01 0.59 -4.80
N GLN A 206 -16.03 -0.19 -4.31
CA GLN A 206 -15.48 0.01 -2.95
C GLN A 206 -13.94 -0.08 -2.85
N SER A 207 -13.35 0.52 -1.79
CA SER A 207 -11.93 0.33 -1.42
C SER A 207 -11.72 -1.05 -0.87
N ARG A 208 -11.36 -1.99 -1.72
CA ARG A 208 -11.24 -3.36 -1.27
C ARG A 208 -10.03 -4.02 -1.92
N LEU A 209 -9.50 -4.99 -1.19
CA LEU A 209 -8.57 -5.94 -1.79
C LEU A 209 -9.38 -6.75 -2.79
N VAL A 210 -9.04 -6.62 -4.07
CA VAL A 210 -9.63 -7.45 -5.11
C VAL A 210 -8.95 -8.80 -5.06
N LYS A 211 -9.72 -9.86 -4.85
CA LYS A 211 -9.22 -11.22 -4.94
C LYS A 211 -9.22 -11.67 -6.40
N SER A 212 -8.06 -12.08 -6.87
CA SER A 212 -7.83 -12.61 -8.21
C SER A 212 -7.07 -13.93 -8.10
N THR A 213 -6.92 -14.65 -9.22
CA THR A 213 -6.05 -15.83 -9.29
C THR A 213 -5.17 -15.73 -10.53
N TYR A 214 -3.85 -15.84 -10.34
CA TYR A 214 -2.87 -15.83 -11.42
C TYR A 214 -2.05 -17.12 -11.36
N ALA A 215 -2.06 -17.88 -12.46
CA ALA A 215 -1.33 -19.16 -12.55
C ALA A 215 -1.58 -20.13 -11.37
N GLY A 216 -2.81 -20.14 -10.84
CA GLY A 216 -3.19 -20.99 -9.69
C GLY A 216 -2.81 -20.43 -8.32
N VAL A 217 -2.20 -19.25 -8.25
CA VAL A 217 -1.89 -18.53 -7.01
C VAL A 217 -2.98 -17.49 -6.76
N GLU A 218 -3.61 -17.55 -5.59
CA GLU A 218 -4.52 -16.48 -5.16
C GLU A 218 -3.73 -15.19 -4.99
N VAL A 219 -4.30 -14.05 -5.36
CA VAL A 219 -3.70 -12.74 -5.08
C VAL A 219 -4.75 -11.77 -4.58
N TYR A 220 -4.31 -10.82 -3.78
CA TYR A 220 -5.12 -9.74 -3.25
C TYR A 220 -4.48 -8.43 -3.67
N GLU A 221 -5.20 -7.61 -4.43
CA GLU A 221 -4.63 -6.41 -5.04
C GLU A 221 -5.40 -5.14 -4.71
N ILE A 222 -4.65 -4.04 -4.58
CA ILE A 222 -5.18 -2.67 -4.55
C ILE A 222 -4.47 -1.90 -5.65
N GLU A 223 -5.27 -1.30 -6.52
CA GLU A 223 -4.80 -0.50 -7.64
C GLU A 223 -5.51 0.85 -7.61
N SER A 224 -4.76 1.91 -7.84
CA SER A 224 -5.34 3.23 -8.07
C SER A 224 -4.43 4.08 -8.95
N GLU A 225 -5.06 4.99 -9.68
CA GLU A 225 -4.37 5.89 -10.57
C GLU A 225 -5.01 7.27 -10.52
N ASP A 226 -4.18 8.30 -10.64
CA ASP A 226 -4.61 9.64 -11.01
C ASP A 226 -3.96 10.07 -12.35
N ASP A 227 -4.07 11.35 -12.69
CA ASP A 227 -3.56 11.89 -13.95
C ASP A 227 -2.04 11.79 -14.08
N GLN A 228 -1.31 11.81 -12.96
CA GLN A 228 0.16 11.88 -12.94
C GLN A 228 0.82 10.65 -12.34
N TYR A 229 0.12 9.92 -11.47
CA TYR A 229 0.69 8.84 -10.68
C TYR A 229 -0.21 7.60 -10.72
N GLY A 230 0.38 6.48 -10.37
CA GLY A 230 -0.38 5.31 -10.02
C GLY A 230 0.35 4.44 -9.02
N ASN A 231 -0.43 3.56 -8.39
CA ASN A 231 0.06 2.57 -7.46
C ASN A 231 -0.54 1.19 -7.78
N LEU A 232 0.24 0.16 -7.50
CA LEU A 232 -0.23 -1.21 -7.42
C LEU A 232 0.32 -1.80 -6.12
N THR A 233 -0.52 -2.39 -5.31
CA THR A 233 -0.11 -3.29 -4.23
C THR A 233 -0.70 -4.67 -4.50
N VAL A 234 0.14 -5.70 -4.47
CA VAL A 234 -0.27 -7.11 -4.63
C VAL A 234 0.25 -7.89 -3.44
N ILE A 235 -0.63 -8.68 -2.83
CA ILE A 235 -0.31 -9.64 -1.78
C ILE A 235 -0.59 -11.02 -2.37
N LEU A 236 0.41 -11.89 -2.40
CA LEU A 236 0.26 -13.25 -2.90
C LEU A 236 -0.40 -14.12 -1.80
N GLY A 237 -1.51 -14.76 -2.10
CA GLY A 237 -2.26 -15.63 -1.20
C GLY A 237 -1.51 -16.92 -0.91
N GLY A 238 -1.53 -17.37 0.35
CA GLY A 238 -0.77 -18.52 0.84
C GLY A 238 0.73 -18.26 1.01
N HIS A 239 1.25 -17.17 0.45
CA HIS A 239 2.68 -16.87 0.40
C HIS A 239 2.89 -15.42 0.77
N ARG A 240 3.29 -15.19 2.03
CA ARG A 240 4.28 -14.25 2.61
C ARG A 240 5.01 -13.18 1.76
N THR A 241 4.62 -12.92 0.52
CA THR A 241 5.27 -12.04 -0.45
C THR A 241 4.30 -10.93 -0.84
N GLN A 242 4.79 -9.69 -0.78
CA GLN A 242 4.06 -8.50 -1.18
C GLN A 242 4.86 -7.74 -2.21
N LEU A 243 4.15 -7.16 -3.17
CA LEU A 243 4.69 -6.34 -4.23
C LEU A 243 4.01 -4.98 -4.17
N ILE A 244 4.80 -3.92 -4.21
CA ILE A 244 4.30 -2.55 -4.30
C ILE A 244 5.00 -1.86 -5.45
N VAL A 245 4.22 -1.26 -6.34
CA VAL A 245 4.72 -0.45 -7.45
C VAL A 245 4.15 0.94 -7.31
N LEU A 246 5.02 1.94 -7.27
CA LEU A 246 4.66 3.36 -7.32
C LEU A 246 5.23 3.93 -8.60
N TYR A 247 4.43 4.57 -9.45
CA TYR A 247 4.92 5.06 -10.75
C TYR A 247 4.38 6.43 -11.11
N LYS A 248 5.16 7.12 -11.96
CA LYS A 248 4.82 8.43 -12.52
C LYS A 248 4.54 8.31 -14.01
N LYS A 249 3.38 8.79 -14.44
CA LYS A 249 2.94 8.86 -15.83
C LYS A 249 3.65 10.00 -16.56
N SER A 250 3.84 9.84 -17.86
CA SER A 250 4.36 10.89 -18.72
C SER A 250 3.27 11.91 -19.06
N ASP A 251 3.54 13.19 -18.86
CA ASP A 251 2.66 14.29 -19.26
C ASP A 251 2.41 14.23 -20.79
N GLY A 252 1.15 14.15 -21.22
CA GLY A 252 0.82 14.45 -22.63
C GLY A 252 0.28 13.34 -23.54
N LYS A 253 -0.33 12.27 -23.03
CA LYS A 253 -1.22 11.41 -23.87
C LYS A 253 -2.47 11.00 -23.11
N GLN A 254 -3.49 11.85 -23.13
CA GLN A 254 -4.85 11.55 -22.65
C GLN A 254 -5.77 10.96 -23.74
N GLY A 255 -5.27 10.60 -24.93
CA GLY A 255 -6.16 10.48 -26.11
C GLY A 255 -6.04 9.26 -27.02
N ARG A 256 -5.22 8.25 -26.73
CA ARG A 256 -5.20 7.01 -27.54
C ARG A 256 -4.96 5.83 -26.63
N GLU A 257 -5.91 4.89 -26.63
CA GLU A 257 -5.85 3.54 -26.05
C GLU A 257 -4.52 3.25 -25.38
N LYS A 258 -4.34 3.78 -24.16
CA LYS A 258 -3.17 3.46 -23.37
C LYS A 258 -3.43 2.05 -22.91
N GLU A 259 -2.74 1.10 -23.53
CA GLU A 259 -2.54 -0.19 -22.89
C GLU A 259 -2.16 0.08 -21.43
N ASP A 260 -2.80 -0.64 -20.52
CA ASP A 260 -2.64 -0.40 -19.10
C ASP A 260 -1.27 -0.95 -18.65
N PHE A 261 -0.39 -0.05 -18.19
CA PHE A 261 0.95 -0.40 -17.68
C PHE A 261 0.86 -1.43 -16.57
N VAL A 262 -0.11 -1.28 -15.67
CA VAL A 262 -0.33 -2.18 -14.55
C VAL A 262 -0.82 -3.52 -15.07
N ALA A 263 -1.79 -3.54 -15.98
CA ALA A 263 -2.24 -4.79 -16.61
C ALA A 263 -1.10 -5.54 -17.33
N TRP A 264 -0.12 -4.84 -17.91
CA TRP A 264 1.05 -5.48 -18.53
C TRP A 264 2.09 -5.95 -17.52
N LEU A 265 2.38 -5.14 -16.50
CA LEU A 265 3.43 -5.36 -15.51
C LEU A 265 3.03 -6.45 -14.50
N LYS A 266 1.80 -6.37 -14.00
CA LYS A 266 1.24 -7.23 -12.95
C LYS A 266 1.43 -8.73 -13.20
N PRO A 267 0.98 -9.32 -14.33
CA PRO A 267 1.13 -10.75 -14.55
C PRO A 267 2.60 -11.20 -14.63
N ARG A 268 3.51 -10.36 -15.13
CA ARG A 268 4.95 -10.68 -15.23
C ARG A 268 5.63 -10.68 -13.87
N LEU A 269 5.35 -9.67 -13.05
CA LEU A 269 5.89 -9.60 -11.69
C LEU A 269 5.32 -10.74 -10.84
N ILE A 270 4.02 -11.01 -10.93
CA ILE A 270 3.41 -12.14 -10.21
C ILE A 270 4.01 -13.48 -10.66
N GLU A 271 4.09 -13.76 -11.95
CA GLU A 271 4.67 -15.01 -12.46
C GLU A 271 6.11 -15.21 -11.95
N HIS A 272 6.92 -14.15 -12.00
CA HIS A 272 8.29 -14.18 -11.49
C HIS A 272 8.33 -14.46 -9.97
N LEU A 273 7.54 -13.75 -9.18
CA LEU A 273 7.47 -13.93 -7.73
C LEU A 273 6.94 -15.32 -7.35
N SER A 274 5.95 -15.85 -8.07
CA SER A 274 5.42 -17.20 -7.86
C SER A 274 6.48 -18.27 -8.14
N LYS A 275 7.34 -18.10 -9.15
CA LYS A 275 8.45 -19.04 -9.41
C LYS A 275 9.48 -19.03 -8.28
N LEU A 276 9.80 -17.87 -7.72
CA LEU A 276 10.69 -17.74 -6.55
C LEU A 276 10.13 -18.39 -5.27
N VAL A 277 8.81 -18.55 -5.21
CA VAL A 277 8.11 -19.23 -4.11
C VAL A 277 8.15 -20.76 -4.29
N VAL A 278 7.97 -21.27 -5.51
CA VAL A 278 7.91 -22.74 -5.80
C VAL A 278 9.30 -23.41 -5.80
N GLN A 279 10.38 -22.66 -6.02
CA GLN A 279 11.75 -23.19 -6.05
C GLN A 279 12.36 -23.46 -4.65
N GLN A 280 11.56 -23.49 -3.59
CA GLN A 280 11.94 -23.80 -2.21
C GLN A 280 11.10 -24.96 -1.68
#